data_AF-A0A1Q7G3M3-F1
#
_entry.id   AF-A0A1Q7G3M3-F1
#
_cell.length_a   1.000
_cell.length_b   1.000
_cell.length_c   1.000
_cell.angle_alpha   90.00
_cell.angle_beta   90.00
_cell.angle_gamma   90.00
#
_symmetry.space_group_name_H-M   'P 1'
#
loop_
_entity.id
_entity.type
_entity.pdbx_description
1 polymer ?
#
loop_
_entity_poly.entity_id
_entity_poly.type
_entity_poly.pdbx_seq_one_letter_code
_entity_poly.pdbx_strand_id
1 'polypeptide(L)'
;MVSRGSLEDRLKDIERELEALKIFRITPQLNKFKRNLMGERSFIKNQLSKLQSTKEQKQIEKEEIILTANRNRSEKMKRTWRYLKAIQKNYPVKLSLRELRTALRKHRQGLVTDVPDVAWRNPSP
;
A
#
# COMPACT_ATOMS: atom_id res chain seq x y z
N MET A 1 12.36 4.79 -29.86
CA MET A 1 12.75 4.91 -28.43
C MET A 1 12.64 6.38 -28.05
N VAL A 2 11.94 6.72 -26.96
CA VAL A 2 11.91 8.12 -26.49
C VAL A 2 13.29 8.45 -25.91
N SER A 3 13.92 9.52 -26.39
CA SER A 3 15.25 9.93 -25.94
C SER A 3 15.17 10.58 -24.55
N ARG A 4 16.25 10.46 -23.77
CA ARG A 4 16.35 11.09 -22.46
C ARG A 4 16.12 12.60 -22.52
N GLY A 5 16.72 13.28 -23.52
CA GLY A 5 16.53 14.71 -23.74
C GLY A 5 15.07 15.09 -23.94
N SER A 6 14.33 14.32 -24.75
CA SER A 6 12.90 14.54 -24.98
C SER A 6 12.06 14.45 -23.69
N LEU A 7 12.42 13.57 -22.76
CA LEU A 7 11.74 13.47 -21.47
C LEU A 7 12.10 14.62 -20.51
N GLU A 8 13.35 15.08 -20.52
CA GLU A 8 13.79 16.23 -19.71
C GLU A 8 13.13 17.53 -20.20
N ASP A 9 12.99 17.71 -21.51
CA ASP A 9 12.32 18.87 -22.09
C ASP A 9 10.82 18.88 -21.76
N ARG A 10 10.14 17.74 -21.94
CA ARG A 10 8.72 17.60 -21.58
C ARG A 10 8.48 17.80 -20.08
N LEU A 11 9.43 17.42 -19.22
CA LEU A 11 9.36 17.69 -17.79
C LEU A 11 9.38 19.19 -17.49
N LYS A 12 10.29 19.94 -18.15
CA LYS A 12 10.38 21.40 -18.01
C LYS A 12 9.10 22.08 -18.49
N ASP A 13 8.51 21.61 -19.58
CA ASP A 13 7.26 22.16 -20.11
C ASP A 13 6.10 21.97 -19.13
N ILE A 14 5.94 20.77 -18.55
CA ILE A 14 4.92 20.52 -17.52
C ILE A 14 5.16 21.40 -16.28
N GLU A 15 6.41 21.61 -15.87
CA GLU A 15 6.73 22.49 -14.74
C GLU A 15 6.38 23.95 -15.03
N ARG A 16 6.63 24.43 -16.26
CA ARG A 16 6.19 25.76 -16.72
C ARG A 16 4.67 25.89 -16.76
N GLU A 17 3.96 24.88 -17.27
CA GLU A 17 2.50 24.85 -17.27
C GLU A 17 1.94 24.91 -15.85
N LEU A 18 2.45 24.08 -14.93
CA LEU A 18 2.03 24.10 -13.53
C LEU A 18 2.26 25.46 -12.87
N GLU A 19 3.35 26.15 -13.21
CA GLU A 19 3.65 27.50 -12.71
C GLU A 19 2.66 28.53 -13.28
N ALA A 20 2.41 28.50 -14.59
CA ALA A 20 1.43 29.38 -15.25
C ALA A 20 0.02 29.20 -14.67
N LEU A 21 -0.36 27.97 -14.32
CA LEU A 21 -1.65 27.64 -13.71
C LEU A 21 -1.83 28.18 -12.28
N LYS A 22 -0.81 28.75 -11.64
CA LYS A 22 -0.93 29.40 -10.32
C LYS A 22 -1.66 30.75 -10.39
N ILE A 23 -1.60 31.43 -11.53
CA ILE A 23 -2.19 32.76 -11.73
C ILE A 23 -3.73 32.67 -11.79
N PHE A 24 -4.26 31.54 -12.23
CA PHE A 24 -5.69 31.34 -12.41
C PHE A 24 -6.42 31.05 -11.09
N ARG A 25 -7.66 31.53 -10.98
CA ARG A 25 -8.56 31.24 -9.86
C ARG A 25 -8.79 29.73 -9.73
N ILE A 26 -8.87 29.25 -8.49
CA ILE A 26 -9.07 27.84 -8.20
C ILE A 26 -10.50 27.44 -8.57
N THR A 27 -10.62 26.59 -9.59
CA THR A 27 -11.87 25.94 -9.98
C THR A 27 -11.72 24.42 -9.91
N PRO A 28 -12.83 23.66 -9.78
CA PRO A 28 -12.77 22.20 -9.79
C PRO A 28 -12.10 21.63 -11.06
N GLN A 29 -12.35 22.26 -12.21
CA GLN A 29 -11.74 21.89 -13.49
C GLN A 29 -10.24 22.14 -13.50
N LEU A 30 -9.79 23.31 -13.01
CA LEU A 30 -8.37 23.62 -12.86
C LEU A 30 -7.67 22.62 -11.93
N ASN A 31 -8.29 22.26 -10.81
CA ASN A 31 -7.74 21.27 -9.88
C ASN A 31 -7.66 19.87 -10.49
N LYS A 32 -8.61 19.49 -11.35
CA LYS A 32 -8.54 18.23 -12.11
C LYS A 32 -7.38 18.28 -13.11
N PHE A 33 -7.22 19.38 -13.84
CA PHE A 33 -6.13 19.55 -14.79
C PHE A 33 -4.75 19.55 -14.11
N LYS A 34 -4.58 20.30 -13.02
CA LYS A 34 -3.36 20.26 -12.19
C LYS A 34 -3.02 18.85 -11.72
N ARG A 35 -4.00 18.07 -11.29
CA ARG A 35 -3.79 16.66 -10.90
C ARG A 35 -3.29 15.79 -12.06
N ASN A 36 -3.84 15.98 -13.26
CA ASN A 36 -3.37 15.27 -14.45
C ASN A 36 -1.91 15.63 -14.77
N LEU A 37 -1.57 16.92 -14.78
CA LEU A 37 -0.19 17.38 -15.02
C LEU A 37 0.79 16.89 -13.95
N MET A 38 0.39 16.88 -12.67
CA MET A 38 1.22 16.29 -11.61
C MET A 38 1.43 14.78 -11.81
N GLY A 39 0.39 14.07 -12.25
CA GLY A 39 0.48 12.64 -12.60
C GLY A 39 1.45 12.40 -13.74
N GLU A 40 1.36 13.20 -14.80
CA GLU A 40 2.28 13.13 -15.94
C GLU A 40 3.72 13.49 -15.54
N ARG A 41 3.91 14.55 -14.74
CA ARG A 41 5.21 14.92 -14.16
C ARG A 41 5.82 13.74 -13.40
N SER A 42 5.02 13.09 -12.55
CA SER A 42 5.47 11.93 -11.78
C SER A 42 5.84 10.75 -12.68
N PHE A 43 5.06 10.52 -13.74
CA PHE A 43 5.35 9.47 -14.71
C PHE A 43 6.68 9.70 -15.42
N ILE A 44 6.93 10.91 -15.91
CA ILE A 44 8.18 11.27 -16.60
C ILE A 44 9.38 11.16 -15.65
N LYS A 45 9.26 11.66 -14.41
CA LYS A 45 10.32 11.51 -13.39
C LYS A 45 10.66 10.04 -13.16
N ASN A 46 9.66 9.15 -13.13
CA ASN A 46 9.87 7.71 -13.00
C ASN A 46 10.52 7.08 -14.24
N GLN A 47 10.25 7.59 -15.45
CA GLN A 47 10.94 7.12 -16.64
C GLN A 47 12.41 7.56 -16.66
N LEU A 48 12.68 8.81 -16.29
CA LEU A 48 14.05 9.32 -16.16
C LEU A 48 14.84 8.55 -15.10
N SER A 49 14.26 8.28 -13.93
CA SER A 49 14.94 7.48 -12.90
C SER A 49 15.25 6.07 -13.38
N LYS A 50 14.35 5.42 -14.12
CA LYS A 50 14.59 4.10 -14.72
C LYS A 50 15.72 4.09 -15.75
N LEU A 51 15.87 5.17 -16.51
CA LEU A 51 16.95 5.37 -17.48
C LEU A 51 18.28 5.70 -16.80
N GLN A 52 18.26 6.38 -15.65
CA GLN A 52 19.45 6.75 -14.87
C GLN A 52 19.94 5.61 -13.96
N SER A 53 19.02 4.78 -13.47
CA SER A 53 19.31 3.74 -12.49
C SER A 53 20.24 2.66 -13.04
N THR A 54 21.34 2.41 -12.31
CA THR A 54 22.28 1.34 -12.63
C THR A 54 21.69 -0.03 -12.29
N LYS A 55 22.28 -1.10 -12.82
CA LYS A 55 21.86 -2.48 -12.47
C LYS A 55 21.97 -2.74 -10.97
N GLU A 56 23.02 -2.23 -10.33
CA GLU A 56 23.25 -2.36 -8.88
C GLU A 56 22.18 -1.64 -8.07
N GLN A 57 21.81 -0.41 -8.44
CA GLN A 57 20.75 0.33 -7.76
C GLN A 57 19.39 -0.40 -7.86
N LYS A 58 19.08 -0.97 -9.03
CA LYS A 58 17.85 -1.77 -9.21
C LYS A 58 17.84 -3.02 -8.34
N GLN A 59 19.00 -3.63 -8.11
CA GLN A 59 19.13 -4.81 -7.26
C GLN A 59 18.92 -4.45 -5.79
N ILE A 60 19.54 -3.35 -5.32
CA ILE A 60 19.35 -2.83 -3.96
C ILE A 60 17.87 -2.51 -3.71
N GLU A 61 17.23 -1.77 -4.62
CA GLU A 61 15.79 -1.42 -4.49
C GLU A 61 14.91 -2.67 -4.40
N LYS A 62 15.21 -3.70 -5.21
CA LYS A 62 14.47 -4.97 -5.18
C LYS A 62 14.63 -5.67 -3.83
N GLU A 63 15.82 -5.68 -3.26
CA GLU A 63 16.11 -6.28 -1.95
C GLU A 63 15.36 -5.53 -0.84
N GLU A 64 15.37 -4.20 -0.86
CA GLU A 64 14.61 -3.37 0.09
C GLU A 64 13.10 -3.62 0.03
N ILE A 65 12.54 -3.74 -1.19
CA ILE A 65 11.13 -4.08 -1.40
C ILE A 65 10.82 -5.45 -0.79
N ILE A 66 11.67 -6.45 -1.02
CA ILE A 66 11.50 -7.80 -0.46
C ILE A 66 11.56 -7.77 1.07
N LEU A 67 12.56 -7.08 1.63
CA LEU A 67 12.72 -6.93 3.08
C LEU A 67 11.48 -6.27 3.72
N THR A 68 11.00 -5.19 3.12
CA THR A 68 9.82 -4.46 3.59
C THR A 68 8.56 -5.34 3.49
N ALA A 69 8.37 -6.06 2.38
CA ALA A 69 7.26 -6.99 2.21
C ALA A 69 7.31 -8.15 3.22
N ASN A 70 8.50 -8.68 3.51
CA ASN A 70 8.70 -9.73 4.52
C ASN A 70 8.39 -9.23 5.92
N ARG A 71 8.85 -8.03 6.27
CA ARG A 71 8.53 -7.37 7.55
C ARG A 71 7.02 -7.21 7.71
N ASN A 72 6.33 -6.69 6.69
CA ASN A 72 4.88 -6.49 6.72
C ASN A 72 4.11 -7.81 6.86
N ARG A 73 4.54 -8.86 6.15
CA ARG A 73 3.97 -10.22 6.30
C ARG A 73 4.17 -10.77 7.71
N SER A 74 5.37 -10.62 8.27
CA SER A 74 5.70 -11.06 9.63
C SER A 74 4.84 -10.32 10.68
N GLU A 75 4.74 -9.00 10.60
CA GLU A 75 3.92 -8.22 11.53
C GLU A 75 2.43 -8.53 11.42
N LYS A 76 1.92 -8.77 10.20
CA LYS A 76 0.53 -9.25 10.01
C LYS A 76 0.31 -10.62 10.66
N MET A 77 1.27 -11.54 10.52
CA MET A 77 1.22 -12.85 11.15
C MET A 77 1.21 -12.73 12.67
N LYS A 78 2.13 -11.94 13.25
CA LYS A 78 2.20 -11.68 14.70
C LYS A 78 0.89 -11.11 15.24
N ARG A 79 0.33 -10.09 14.57
CA ARG A 79 -0.96 -9.49 14.97
C ARG A 79 -2.08 -10.53 14.98
N THR A 80 -2.17 -11.33 13.92
CA THR A 80 -3.18 -12.40 13.83
C THR A 80 -2.98 -13.45 14.94
N TRP A 81 -1.73 -13.86 15.18
CA TRP A 81 -1.41 -14.83 16.22
C TRP A 81 -1.77 -14.33 17.61
N ARG A 82 -1.39 -13.09 17.96
CA ARG A 82 -1.72 -12.46 19.25
C ARG A 82 -3.23 -12.36 19.44
N TYR A 83 -3.95 -11.95 18.40
CA TYR A 83 -5.41 -11.86 18.41
C TYR A 83 -6.07 -13.21 18.71
N LEU A 84 -5.68 -14.28 18.00
CA LEU A 84 -6.21 -15.62 18.23
C LEU A 84 -5.82 -16.19 19.59
N LYS A 85 -4.60 -15.90 20.07
CA LYS A 85 -4.14 -16.28 21.40
C LYS A 85 -4.96 -15.63 22.51
N ALA A 86 -5.32 -14.35 22.34
CA ALA A 86 -6.17 -13.65 23.31
C ALA A 86 -7.56 -14.30 23.39
N ILE A 87 -8.17 -14.61 22.24
CA ILE A 87 -9.46 -15.35 22.19
C ILE A 87 -9.34 -16.70 22.91
N GLN A 88 -8.30 -17.47 22.58
CA GLN A 88 -8.08 -18.79 23.19
C GLN A 88 -7.89 -18.71 24.71
N LYS A 89 -7.28 -17.62 25.22
CA LYS A 89 -7.00 -17.44 26.64
C LYS A 89 -8.23 -16.95 27.42
N ASN A 90 -8.98 -16.02 26.84
CA ASN A 90 -10.01 -15.26 27.57
C ASN A 90 -11.42 -15.83 27.40
N TYR A 91 -11.63 -16.71 26.41
CA TYR A 91 -12.93 -17.32 26.14
C TYR A 91 -12.84 -18.85 26.21
N PRO A 92 -13.93 -19.54 26.59
CA PRO A 92 -13.96 -21.01 26.71
C PRO A 92 -14.07 -21.68 25.34
N VAL A 93 -13.10 -21.44 24.45
CA VAL A 93 -13.07 -22.03 23.10
C VAL A 93 -12.23 -23.30 23.11
N LYS A 94 -12.84 -24.45 22.82
CA LYS A 94 -12.17 -25.76 22.71
C LYS A 94 -11.45 -25.97 21.35
N LEU A 95 -11.07 -24.89 20.67
CA LEU A 95 -10.42 -24.94 19.36
C LEU A 95 -8.91 -24.70 19.50
N SER A 96 -8.13 -25.44 18.72
CA SER A 96 -6.72 -25.16 18.52
C SER A 96 -6.52 -23.83 17.78
N LEU A 97 -5.32 -23.26 17.87
CA LEU A 97 -4.98 -22.04 17.12
C LEU A 97 -5.14 -22.18 15.60
N ARG A 98 -4.93 -23.39 15.08
CA ARG A 98 -5.09 -23.69 13.66
C ARG A 98 -6.57 -23.62 13.26
N GLU A 99 -7.44 -24.20 14.06
CA GLU A 99 -8.89 -24.17 13.83
C GLU A 99 -9.45 -22.76 14.04
N LEU A 100 -9.01 -22.04 15.07
CA LEU A 100 -9.33 -20.64 15.30
C LEU A 100 -8.96 -19.74 14.12
N ARG A 101 -7.83 -20.03 13.44
CA ARG A 101 -7.45 -19.30 12.21
C ARG A 101 -8.42 -19.58 11.07
N THR A 102 -8.87 -20.82 10.93
CA THR A 102 -9.89 -21.20 9.94
C THR A 102 -11.24 -20.55 10.27
N ALA A 103 -11.64 -20.56 11.55
CA ALA A 103 -12.84 -19.90 12.04
C ALA A 103 -12.79 -18.39 11.79
N LEU A 104 -11.67 -17.72 12.08
CA LEU A 104 -11.50 -16.30 11.77
C LEU A 104 -11.67 -15.99 10.28
N ARG A 105 -11.19 -16.89 9.40
CA ARG A 105 -11.42 -16.75 7.95
C ARG A 105 -12.90 -16.86 7.61
N LYS A 106 -13.61 -17.86 8.16
CA LYS A 106 -15.06 -18.05 7.97
C LYS A 106 -15.86 -16.84 8.49
N HIS A 107 -15.58 -16.38 9.70
CA HIS A 107 -16.22 -15.21 10.31
C HIS A 107 -16.05 -13.95 9.44
N ARG A 108 -14.85 -13.70 8.90
CA ARG A 108 -14.61 -12.59 7.96
C ARG A 108 -15.38 -12.69 6.64
N GLN A 109 -15.82 -13.89 6.27
CA GLN A 109 -16.65 -14.15 5.09
C GLN A 109 -18.15 -14.09 5.42
N GLY A 110 -18.53 -13.80 6.67
CA GLY A 110 -19.92 -13.80 7.12
C GLY A 110 -20.49 -15.20 7.35
N LEU A 111 -19.64 -16.23 7.42
CA LEU A 111 -20.06 -17.60 7.69
C LEU A 111 -20.14 -17.85 9.20
N VAL A 112 -21.10 -18.69 9.60
CA VAL A 112 -21.29 -19.08 11.00
C VAL A 112 -20.06 -19.84 11.51
N THR A 113 -19.65 -19.53 12.74
CA THR A 113 -18.51 -20.15 13.42
C THR A 113 -18.87 -20.58 14.83
N ASP A 114 -18.19 -21.60 15.34
CA ASP A 114 -18.36 -22.12 16.70
C ASP A 114 -17.77 -21.20 17.79
N VAL A 115 -17.19 -20.06 17.40
CA VAL A 115 -16.64 -19.05 18.31
C VAL A 115 -17.67 -17.93 18.50
N PRO A 116 -17.99 -17.54 19.74
CA PRO A 116 -18.94 -16.45 20.01
C PRO A 116 -18.50 -15.12 19.39
N ASP A 117 -19.46 -14.36 18.85
CA ASP A 117 -19.20 -13.06 18.22
C ASP A 117 -18.53 -12.04 19.15
N VAL A 118 -18.83 -12.11 20.45
CA VAL A 118 -18.21 -11.26 21.47
C VAL A 118 -16.69 -11.44 21.49
N ALA A 119 -16.21 -12.67 21.31
CA ALA A 119 -14.78 -12.97 21.29
C ALA A 119 -14.08 -12.37 20.07
N TRP A 120 -14.78 -12.26 18.93
CA TRP A 120 -14.24 -11.60 17.74
C TRP A 120 -14.14 -10.08 17.90
N ARG A 121 -15.12 -9.47 18.57
CA ARG A 121 -15.15 -8.01 18.78
C ARG A 121 -14.20 -7.55 19.87
N ASN A 122 -14.10 -8.32 20.95
CA ASN A 122 -13.25 -8.01 22.09
C ASN A 122 -12.43 -9.24 22.51
N PRO A 123 -11.29 -9.52 21.85
CA PRO A 123 -10.48 -10.72 22.11
C PRO A 123 -9.75 -10.68 23.46
N SER A 124 -9.62 -9.50 24.08
CA SER A 124 -9.03 -9.30 25.39
C SER A 124 -9.87 -8.31 26.19
N PRO A 125 -11.00 -8.78 26.75
CA PRO A 125 -11.85 -7.97 27.61
C PRO A 125 -11.16 -7.52 28.88
#